data_AF-A0A174RBX4-F1
#
_entry.id   AF-A0A174RBX4-F1
#
_cell.length_a   1.000
_cell.length_b   1.000
_cell.length_c   1.000
_cell.angle_alpha   90.00
_cell.angle_beta   90.00
_cell.angle_gamma   90.00
#
_symmetry.space_group_name_H-M   'P 1'
#
loop_
_entity.id
_entity.type
_entity.pdbx_description
1 polymer ?
#
loop_
_entity_poly.entity_id
_entity_poly.type
_entity_poly.pdbx_seq_one_letter_code
_entity_poly.pdbx_strand_id
1 'polypeptide(L)' 'MIDIHAHILPDLDDGSEDMEESLEMAELAVESGVEIMAATPHSNQMGRFENFQSE' A
#
# COMPACT_ATOMS: atom_id res chain seq x y z
N MET A 1 1.57 -9.67 14.92
CA MET A 1 0.26 -9.58 14.22
C MET A 1 0.49 -9.65 12.71
N ILE A 2 -0.46 -10.18 11.93
CA ILE A 2 -0.37 -10.15 10.46
C ILE A 2 -1.37 -9.12 9.94
N ASP A 3 -0.89 -8.11 9.24
CA ASP A 3 -1.72 -7.18 8.50
C ASP A 3 -1.93 -7.70 7.07
N ILE A 4 -3.19 -7.83 6.68
CA ILE A 4 -3.58 -8.39 5.38
C ILE A 4 -4.09 -7.31 4.42
N HIS A 5 -4.11 -6.03 4.83
CA HIS A 5 -4.58 -4.95 3.97
C HIS A 5 -3.84 -3.64 4.24
N ALA A 6 -2.81 -3.36 3.43
CA ALA A 6 -2.00 -2.16 3.55
C ALA A 6 -1.64 -1.55 2.18
N HIS A 7 -1.74 -0.23 2.08
CA HIS A 7 -1.37 0.57 0.91
C HIS A 7 0.01 1.21 1.17
N ILE A 8 1.02 0.35 1.36
CA ILE A 8 2.37 0.75 1.81
C ILE A 8 3.36 0.95 0.65
N LEU A 9 2.94 0.75 -0.60
CA LEU A 9 3.82 0.90 -1.75
C LEU A 9 3.80 2.38 -2.22
N PRO A 10 4.97 3.02 -2.40
CA PRO A 10 5.04 4.45 -2.70
C PRO A 10 4.61 4.76 -4.14
N ASP A 11 3.94 5.90 -4.33
CA ASP A 11 3.51 6.45 -5.64
C ASP A 11 2.72 5.43 -6.49
N LEU A 12 1.87 4.64 -5.83
CA LEU A 12 1.10 3.57 -6.47
C LEU A 12 -0.40 3.88 -6.54
N ASP A 13 -0.97 4.32 -5.43
CA ASP A 13 -2.38 4.66 -5.27
C ASP A 13 -2.54 5.78 -4.21
N ASP A 14 -3.65 5.79 -3.47
CA ASP A 14 -3.97 6.77 -2.43
C ASP A 14 -3.40 6.40 -1.04
N GLY A 15 -2.50 5.41 -0.98
CA GLY A 15 -1.68 5.12 0.19
C GLY A 15 -0.50 6.08 0.32
N SER A 16 0.72 5.54 0.32
CA SER A 16 1.95 6.31 0.49
C SER A 16 2.34 7.10 -0.77
N GLU A 17 2.63 8.40 -0.60
CA GLU A 17 3.07 9.30 -1.67
C GLU A 17 4.51 9.00 -2.12
N ASP A 18 5.42 8.69 -1.17
CA ASP A 18 6.83 8.42 -1.46
C ASP A 18 7.49 7.44 -0.49
N MET A 19 8.79 7.14 -0.73
CA MET A 19 9.53 6.17 0.07
C MET A 19 9.69 6.60 1.55
N GLU A 20 9.74 7.91 1.83
CA GLU A 20 9.87 8.40 3.21
C GLU A 20 8.60 8.11 3.98
N GLU A 21 7.44 8.45 3.41
CA GLU A 21 6.14 8.14 4.02
C GLU A 21 5.91 6.62 4.17
N SER A 22 6.34 5.81 3.19
CA SER A 22 6.24 4.34 3.27
C SER A 22 7.03 3.79 4.47
N LEU A 23 8.19 4.36 4.78
CA LEU A 23 9.00 3.96 5.92
C LEU A 23 8.36 4.39 7.24
N GLU A 24 7.82 5.61 7.32
CA GLU A 24 7.08 6.08 8.50
C GLU A 24 5.87 5.17 8.81
N MET A 25 5.10 4.79 7.78
CA MET A 25 4.00 3.82 7.91
C MET A 25 4.48 2.46 8.40
N ALA A 26 5.62 1.97 7.88
CA ALA A 26 6.20 0.70 8.30
C ALA A 26 6.66 0.72 9.77
N GLU A 27 7.28 1.82 10.22
CA GLU A 27 7.71 2.02 11.60
C GLU A 27 6.51 1.98 12.55
N LEU A 28 5.45 2.74 12.24
CA LEU A 28 4.20 2.73 13.01
C LEU A 28 3.55 1.34 13.05
N ALA A 29 3.57 0.61 11.94
CA ALA A 29 3.03 -0.75 11.88
C ALA A 29 3.80 -1.69 12.83
N VAL A 30 5.14 -1.63 12.83
CA VAL A 30 5.99 -2.42 13.74
C VAL A 30 5.73 -2.03 15.20
N GLU A 31 5.64 -0.73 15.51
CA GLU A 31 5.31 -0.24 16.86
C GLU A 31 3.95 -0.74 17.35
N SER A 32 2.99 -0.91 16.44
CA SER A 32 1.66 -1.47 16.75
C SER A 32 1.64 -3.01 16.87
N GLY A 33 2.77 -3.68 16.64
CA GLY A 33 2.93 -5.13 16.76
C GLY A 33 2.65 -5.91 15.47
N VAL A 34 2.64 -5.26 14.30
CA VAL A 34 2.63 -5.95 13.00
C VAL A 34 4.01 -6.57 12.75
N GLU A 35 4.02 -7.87 12.42
CA GLU A 35 5.24 -8.64 12.13
C GLU A 35 5.33 -9.03 10.65
N ILE A 36 4.17 -9.18 10.00
CA ILE A 36 4.05 -9.55 8.59
C ILE A 36 2.94 -8.69 7.99
N MET A 37 3.19 -8.14 6.81
CA MET A 37 2.24 -7.32 6.08
C MET A 37 2.11 -7.81 4.64
N ALA A 38 0.88 -7.90 4.14
CA ALA A 38 0.60 -8.04 2.72
C ALA A 38 0.28 -6.66 2.11
N ALA A 39 1.06 -6.25 1.11
CA ALA A 39 0.72 -5.06 0.33
C ALA A 39 -0.49 -5.36 -0.57
N THR A 40 -1.56 -4.57 -0.43
CA THR A 40 -2.82 -4.72 -1.17
C THR A 40 -3.29 -3.40 -1.76
N PRO A 41 -2.50 -2.80 -2.65
CA PRO A 41 -2.87 -1.54 -3.30
C PRO A 41 -4.15 -1.69 -4.13
N HIS A 42 -4.78 -0.57 -4.41
CA HIS A 42 -5.89 -0.48 -5.35
C HIS A 42 -5.49 -0.99 -6.73
N SER A 43 -6.30 -1.88 -7.31
CA SER A 43 -6.07 -2.43 -8.65
C SER A 43 -6.67 -1.57 -9.78
N ASN A 44 -7.50 -0.58 -9.45
CA ASN A 44 -8.21 0.28 -10.39
C ASN A 44 -7.37 1.51 -10.81
N GLN A 45 -6.09 1.30 -11.12
CA GLN A 45 -5.18 2.36 -11.52
C GLN A 45 -5.41 2.72 -13.01
N MET A 46 -6.04 3.88 -13.25
CA MET A 46 -6.34 4.37 -14.59
C MET A 46 -5.08 4.44 -15.46
N GLY A 47 -5.10 3.80 -16.63
CA GLY A 47 -4.01 3.86 -17.61
C GLY A 47 -2.77 3.05 -17.26
N ARG A 48 -2.72 2.35 -16.11
CA ARG A 48 -1.60 1.47 -15.75
C ARG A 48 -1.75 0.04 -16.26
N PHE A 49 -2.98 -0.45 -16.45
CA PHE A 49 -3.26 -1.82 -16.90
C PHE A 49 -4.16 -1.83 -18.14
N GLU A 50 -3.87 -2.72 -19.10
CA GLU A 50 -4.65 -2.86 -20.34
C GLU A 50 -6.10 -3.32 -20.07
N ASN A 51 -6.30 -4.10 -19.00
CA ASN A 51 -7.59 -4.64 -18.58
C ASN A 51 -8.28 -3.77 -17.51
N PHE A 52 -7.94 -2.48 -17.44
CA PHE A 52 -8.58 -1.55 -16.51
C PHE A 52 -10.08 -1.41 -16.84
N GLN A 53 -10.94 -1.82 -15.90
CA GLN A 53 -12.39 -1.64 -15.99
C GLN A 53 -12.80 -0.39 -15.22
N SER A 54 -13.37 0.59 -15.92
CA SER A 54 -13.78 1.88 -15.35
C SER A 54 -15.24 1.96 -14.91
N GLU A 55 -16.00 0.86 -15.03
CA GLU A 55 -17.43 0.78 -14.74
C GLU A 55 -17.80 -0.51 -14.01
#